data_AF-A0A357C3X8-F1
#
_entry.id   AF-A0A357C3X8-F1
#
_cell.length_a   1.000
_cell.length_b   1.000
_cell.length_c   1.000
_cell.angle_alpha   90.00
_cell.angle_beta   90.00
_cell.angle_gamma   90.00
#
_symmetry.space_group_name_H-M   'P 1'
#
loop_
_entity.id
_entity.type
_entity.pdbx_description
1 polymer ?
#
loop_
_entity_poly.entity_id
_entity_poly.type
_entity_poly.pdbx_seq_one_letter_code
_entity_poly.pdbx_strand_id
1 'polypeptide(L)'
;MDWLIKSAIITGLFSLTFMLNMPFGYLRGKAKKFSFKWFLYIHLPIPFVLFARILSNTDMTYIPLLVLAAVIGQVWGGKLEFKS
;
A
#
# COMPACT_ATOMS: atom_id res chain seq x y z
N MET A 1 12.97 -17.98 -11.84
CA MET A 1 11.62 -17.56 -12.26
C MET A 1 11.74 -17.00 -13.65
N ASP A 2 10.87 -17.40 -14.58
CA ASP A 2 10.80 -16.75 -15.89
C ASP A 2 10.55 -15.24 -15.73
N TRP A 3 11.13 -14.43 -16.61
CA TRP A 3 11.12 -12.97 -16.50
C TRP A 3 9.68 -12.43 -16.50
N LEU A 4 8.80 -13.05 -17.30
CA LEU A 4 7.40 -12.68 -17.39
C LEU A 4 6.70 -12.88 -16.04
N ILE A 5 6.92 -14.03 -15.40
CA ILE A 5 6.33 -14.35 -14.10
C ILE A 5 6.85 -13.38 -13.03
N LYS A 6 8.16 -13.08 -13.01
CA LYS A 6 8.73 -12.10 -12.07
C LYS A 6 8.09 -10.73 -12.27
N SER A 7 7.98 -10.26 -13.51
CA SER A 7 7.37 -8.97 -13.82
C SER A 7 5.88 -8.91 -13.44
N ALA A 8 5.13 -10.01 -13.64
CA ALA A 8 3.73 -10.12 -13.27
C ALA A 8 3.55 -10.07 -11.74
N ILE A 9 4.40 -10.78 -10.98
CA ILE A 9 4.37 -10.75 -9.51
C ILE A 9 4.65 -9.33 -8.99
N ILE A 10 5.68 -8.66 -9.50
CA ILE A 10 6.02 -7.30 -9.05
C ILE A 10 4.89 -6.32 -9.38
N THR A 11 4.32 -6.40 -10.58
CA THR A 11 3.18 -5.56 -10.99
C THR A 11 1.94 -5.84 -10.14
N GLY A 12 1.70 -7.11 -9.79
CA GLY A 12 0.64 -7.53 -8.90
C GLY A 12 0.81 -6.97 -7.48
N LEU A 13 2.02 -7.07 -6.92
CA LEU A 13 2.33 -6.50 -5.60
C LEU A 13 2.20 -4.98 -5.58
N PHE A 14 2.63 -4.29 -6.64
CA PHE A 14 2.46 -2.85 -6.77
C PHE A 14 0.99 -2.47 -6.76
N SER A 15 0.18 -3.12 -7.61
CA SER A 15 -1.26 -2.88 -7.72
C SER A 15 -1.97 -3.17 -6.41
N LEU A 16 -1.68 -4.32 -5.78
CA LEU A 16 -2.20 -4.69 -4.46
C LEU A 16 -1.86 -3.63 -3.41
N THR A 17 -0.59 -3.20 -3.36
CA THR A 17 -0.12 -2.21 -2.38
C THR A 17 -0.82 -0.87 -2.57
N PHE A 18 -0.95 -0.40 -3.81
CA PHE A 18 -1.67 0.82 -4.14
C PHE A 18 -3.16 0.73 -3.77
N MET A 19 -3.84 -0.32 -4.21
CA MET A 19 -5.28 -0.53 -3.95
C MET A 19 -5.58 -0.70 -2.47
N LEU A 20 -4.72 -1.42 -1.73
CA LEU A 20 -4.84 -1.55 -0.29
C LEU A 20 -4.67 -0.19 0.38
N ASN A 21 -3.69 0.62 -0.02
CA ASN A 21 -3.43 1.91 0.62
C ASN A 21 -4.47 3.00 0.28
N MET A 22 -5.28 2.83 -0.76
CA MET A 22 -6.33 3.79 -1.13
C MET A 22 -7.44 3.96 -0.07
N PRO A 23 -8.15 2.90 0.39
CA PRO A 23 -9.15 3.04 1.45
C PRO A 23 -8.54 3.53 2.76
N PHE A 24 -7.32 3.08 3.09
CA PHE A 24 -6.60 3.58 4.28
C PHE A 24 -6.19 5.05 4.16
N GLY A 25 -5.81 5.50 2.97
CA GLY A 25 -5.57 6.90 2.66
C GLY A 25 -6.80 7.76 2.90
N TYR A 26 -7.96 7.29 2.45
CA TYR A 26 -9.25 7.94 2.66
C TYR A 26 -9.59 8.05 4.16
N LEU A 27 -9.51 6.94 4.90
CA LEU A 27 -9.76 6.92 6.34
C LEU A 27 -8.77 7.82 7.11
N ARG A 28 -7.49 7.81 6.72
CA ARG A 28 -6.45 8.69 7.26
C ARG A 28 -6.77 10.17 7.00
N GLY A 29 -7.26 10.51 5.81
CA GLY A 29 -7.66 11.87 5.45
C GLY A 29 -8.78 12.42 6.36
N LYS A 30 -9.68 11.55 6.83
CA LYS A 30 -10.78 11.88 7.75
C LYS A 30 -10.41 11.84 9.23
N ALA A 31 -9.25 11.29 9.58
CA ALA A 31 -8.80 11.21 10.96
C ALA A 31 -8.03 12.47 11.39
N LYS A 32 -8.12 12.84 12.67
CA LYS A 32 -7.27 13.89 13.26
C LYS A 32 -5.81 13.49 13.09
N LYS A 33 -4.99 14.33 12.44
CA LYS A 33 -3.55 14.12 12.29
C LYS A 33 -2.91 13.83 13.66
N PHE A 34 -2.00 12.87 13.70
CA PHE A 34 -1.33 12.39 14.92
C PHE A 34 -2.24 11.76 15.99
N SER A 35 -3.50 11.45 15.67
CA SER A 35 -4.31 10.58 16.52
C SER A 35 -3.89 9.11 16.38
N PHE A 36 -4.27 8.29 17.36
CA PHE A 36 -4.07 6.84 17.29
C PHE A 36 -4.70 6.22 16.03
N LYS A 37 -5.90 6.66 15.63
CA LYS A 37 -6.55 6.21 14.38
C LYS A 37 -5.74 6.59 13.14
N TRP A 38 -5.24 7.83 13.09
CA TRP A 38 -4.39 8.29 11.99
C TRP A 38 -3.11 7.47 11.87
N PHE A 39 -2.47 7.16 13.01
CA PHE A 39 -1.31 6.28 13.07
C PHE A 39 -1.64 4.87 12.56
N LEU A 40 -2.74 4.28 13.02
CA LEU A 40 -3.20 2.97 12.58
C LEU A 40 -3.46 2.93 11.07
N TYR A 41 -4.14 3.93 10.50
CA TYR A 41 -4.42 3.93 9.06
C TYR A 41 -3.18 4.00 8.18
N ILE A 42 -2.06 4.51 8.69
CA ILE A 42 -0.77 4.51 7.98
C ILE A 42 -0.04 3.17 8.14
N HIS A 43 -0.04 2.60 9.35
CA HIS A 43 0.81 1.44 9.66
C HIS A 43 0.10 0.11 9.43
N LEU A 44 -1.22 0.05 9.54
CA LEU A 44 -1.98 -1.19 9.39
C LEU A 44 -1.81 -1.83 8.01
N PRO A 45 -1.71 -1.10 6.88
CA PRO A 45 -1.40 -1.68 5.57
C PRO A 45 -0.02 -2.33 5.47
N ILE A 46 0.97 -1.86 6.25
CA ILE A 46 2.38 -2.25 6.11
C ILE A 46 2.57 -3.76 6.37
N PRO A 47 2.05 -4.36 7.47
CA PRO A 47 2.10 -5.81 7.66
C PRO A 47 1.52 -6.61 6.50
N PHE A 48 0.40 -6.21 5.91
CA PHE A 48 -0.21 -6.94 4.79
C PHE A 48 0.68 -6.93 3.54
N VAL A 49 1.25 -5.76 3.21
CA VAL A 49 2.20 -5.62 2.09
C VAL A 49 3.46 -6.45 2.35
N LEU A 50 3.97 -6.43 3.58
CA LEU A 50 5.13 -7.23 3.98
C LEU A 50 4.85 -8.73 3.85
N PHE A 51 3.70 -9.22 4.33
CA PHE A 51 3.31 -10.61 4.18
C PHE A 51 3.18 -11.01 2.70
N ALA A 52 2.51 -10.20 1.88
CA ALA A 52 2.38 -10.47 0.43
C ALA A 52 3.75 -10.54 -0.26
N ARG A 53 4.69 -9.67 0.13
CA ARG A 53 6.07 -9.67 -0.37
C ARG A 53 6.84 -10.94 0.04
N ILE A 54 6.73 -11.37 1.30
CA ILE A 54 7.39 -12.59 1.80
C ILE A 54 6.83 -13.83 1.09
N LEU A 55 5.49 -13.92 0.96
CA LEU A 55 4.82 -15.03 0.28
C LEU A 55 5.18 -15.13 -1.20
N SER A 56 5.42 -13.99 -1.86
CA SER A 56 5.85 -13.93 -3.26
C SER A 56 7.36 -14.10 -3.46
N ASN A 57 8.12 -14.25 -2.37
CA ASN A 57 9.57 -14.48 -2.37
C ASN A 57 10.35 -13.48 -3.24
N THR A 58 9.95 -12.21 -3.17
CA THR A 58 10.54 -11.13 -3.96
C THR A 58 11.78 -10.55 -3.27
N ASP A 59 12.70 -9.97 -4.04
CA ASP A 59 13.96 -9.39 -3.55
C ASP A 59 13.74 -8.11 -2.72
N MET A 60 14.66 -7.77 -1.81
CA MET A 60 14.57 -6.56 -0.98
C MET A 60 14.67 -5.27 -1.81
N THR A 61 15.26 -5.37 -3.01
CA THR A 61 15.40 -4.28 -3.98
C THR A 61 14.08 -3.67 -4.45
N TYR A 62 12.97 -4.40 -4.33
CA TYR A 62 11.64 -3.89 -4.70
C TYR A 62 10.92 -3.14 -3.57
N ILE A 63 11.47 -3.10 -2.35
CA ILE A 63 10.85 -2.37 -1.24
C ILE A 63 10.61 -0.89 -1.57
N PRO A 64 11.56 -0.13 -2.14
CA PRO A 64 11.32 1.27 -2.50
C PRO A 64 10.15 1.44 -3.48
N LEU A 65 9.97 0.52 -4.41
CA LEU A 65 8.85 0.52 -5.37
C LEU A 65 7.51 0.30 -4.64
N LEU A 66 7.46 -0.63 -3.68
CA LEU A 66 6.24 -0.87 -2.89
C LEU A 66 5.94 0.29 -1.95
N VAL A 67 6.96 0.92 -1.36
CA VAL A 67 6.80 2.14 -0.55
C VAL A 67 6.22 3.27 -1.41
N LEU A 68 6.73 3.45 -2.63
CA LEU A 68 6.19 4.42 -3.57
C LEU A 68 4.71 4.14 -3.88
N ALA A 69 4.35 2.89 -4.17
CA ALA A 69 2.96 2.48 -4.38
C ALA A 69 2.06 2.80 -3.17
N ALA A 70 2.56 2.52 -1.96
CA ALA A 70 1.85 2.79 -0.72
C ALA A 70 1.61 4.29 -0.51
N VAL A 71 2.64 5.11 -0.73
CA VAL A 71 2.54 6.58 -0.62
C VAL A 71 1.54 7.13 -1.64
N ILE A 72 1.63 6.70 -2.90
CA ILE A 72 0.69 7.14 -3.95
C ILE A 72 -0.75 6.75 -3.54
N GLY A 73 -0.97 5.51 -3.08
CA GLY A 73 -2.27 5.06 -2.60
C GLY A 73 -2.80 5.87 -1.41
N GLN A 74 -1.95 6.14 -0.41
CA GLN A 74 -2.32 6.94 0.78
C GLN A 74 -2.66 8.40 0.43
N VAL A 75 -1.93 8.99 -0.52
CA VAL A 75 -2.16 10.37 -0.96
C VAL A 75 -3.42 10.47 -1.82
N TRP A 76 -3.57 9.60 -2.81
CA TRP A 76 -4.75 9.60 -3.68
C TRP A 76 -6.01 9.22 -2.92
N GLY A 77 -5.95 8.18 -2.08
CA GLY A 77 -7.03 7.79 -1.19
C GLY A 77 -7.48 8.93 -0.28
N GLY A 78 -6.53 9.69 0.27
CA GLY A 78 -6.82 10.85 1.13
C GLY A 78 -7.48 12.03 0.42
N LYS A 79 -7.52 12.03 -0.92
CA LYS A 79 -8.24 13.02 -1.74
C LYS A 79 -9.63 12.54 -2.17
N LEU A 80 -9.99 11.28 -1.91
CA LEU A 80 -11.30 10.76 -2.28
C LEU A 80 -12.38 11.35 -1.38
N GLU A 81 -13.44 11.84 -2.00
CA GLU A 81 -14.66 12.28 -1.31
C GLU A 81 -15.79 11.31 -1.64
N PHE A 82 -15.91 10.23 -0.86
CA PHE A 82 -17.14 9.46 -0.87
C PHE A 82 -18.18 10.24 -0.06
N LYS A 83 -19.27 10.67 -0.72
CA LYS A 83 -20.49 11.12 -0.02
C LYS A 83 -20.94 9.95 0.86
N SER A 84 -20.88 10.17 2.18
CA SER A 84 -21.40 9.25 3.19
C SER A 84 -22.79 9.67 3.61
#